data_AF-A0A6I3LFG9-F1
#
_entry.id   AF-A0A6I3LFG9-F1
#
_cell.length_a   1.000
_cell.length_b   1.000
_cell.length_c   1.000
_cell.angle_alpha   90.00
_cell.angle_beta   90.00
_cell.angle_gamma   90.00
#
_symmetry.space_group_name_H-M   'P 1'
#
loop_
_entity.id
_entity.type
_entity.pdbx_description
1 polymer ?
#
loop_
_entity_poly.entity_id
_entity_poly.type
_entity_poly.pdbx_seq_one_letter_code
_entity_poly.pdbx_strand_id
1 'polypeptide(L)'
;AMKHRALGLGVLGYHSYLQKNMIPFESFEATQFNARAFKHIREQAEAASKELANIYGEPELLKGYGMRNTTLMAIAPTTSSSAILGQT
;
A
#
# COMPACT_ATOMS: atom_id res chain seq x y z
N ALA A 1 -16.93 11.35 -2.28
CA ALA A 1 -16.68 9.98 -1.78
C ALA A 1 -17.20 8.89 -2.73
N MET A 2 -18.49 8.86 -3.10
CA MET A 2 -19.09 7.73 -3.82
C MET A 2 -18.58 7.52 -5.26
N LYS A 3 -18.21 8.60 -5.97
CA LYS A 3 -17.80 8.54 -7.39
C LYS A 3 -16.36 8.04 -7.62
N HIS A 4 -15.45 8.27 -6.66
CA HIS A 4 -14.03 7.93 -6.79
C HIS A 4 -13.64 6.69 -5.98
N ARG A 5 -14.24 6.51 -4.79
CA ARG A 5 -13.88 5.44 -3.84
C ARG A 5 -12.36 5.34 -3.63
N ALA A 6 -11.66 6.48 -3.57
CA ALA A 6 -10.22 6.54 -3.36
C ALA A 6 -9.82 5.85 -2.05
N LEU A 7 -8.78 5.03 -2.09
CA LEU A 7 -8.15 4.39 -0.95
C LEU A 7 -6.68 4.83 -0.83
N GLY A 8 -6.13 4.66 0.37
CA GLY A 8 -4.77 5.06 0.71
C GLY A 8 -4.11 4.05 1.66
N LEU A 9 -3.78 2.88 1.14
CA LEU A 9 -3.01 1.87 1.86
C LEU A 9 -1.59 2.36 2.11
N GLY A 10 -1.20 2.45 3.37
CA GLY A 10 0.14 2.80 3.82
C GLY A 10 0.88 1.62 4.42
N VAL A 11 2.08 1.89 4.92
CA VAL A 11 2.92 0.94 5.67
C VAL A 11 3.50 1.62 6.91
N LEU A 12 3.94 0.83 7.87
CA LEU A 12 4.68 1.27 9.05
C LEU A 12 5.72 0.20 9.43
N GLY A 13 6.68 0.54 10.29
CA GLY A 13 7.72 -0.41 10.73
C GLY A 13 8.78 -0.75 9.68
N TYR A 14 8.95 0.08 8.64
CA TYR A 14 9.98 -0.14 7.62
C TYR A 14 11.39 -0.19 8.24
N HIS A 15 11.72 0.76 9.11
CA HIS A 15 13.02 0.77 9.78
C HIS A 15 13.20 -0.42 10.72
N SER A 16 12.17 -0.77 11.49
CA SER A 16 12.18 -1.94 12.38
C SER A 16 12.39 -3.25 11.59
N TYR A 17 11.82 -3.37 10.39
CA TYR A 17 12.11 -4.50 9.49
C TYR A 17 13.58 -4.55 9.08
N LEU A 18 14.16 -3.41 8.66
CA LEU A 18 15.56 -3.35 8.26
C LEU A 18 16.49 -3.74 9.41
N GLN A 19 16.26 -3.19 10.61
CA GLN A 19 17.03 -3.53 11.80
C GLN A 19 16.95 -5.01 12.16
N LYS A 20 15.74 -5.59 12.11
CA LYS A 20 15.53 -7.02 12.39
C LYS A 20 16.31 -7.94 11.44
N ASN A 21 16.54 -7.50 10.21
CA ASN A 21 17.30 -8.24 9.20
C ASN A 21 18.77 -7.79 9.11
N MET A 22 19.24 -6.94 10.04
CA MET A 22 20.60 -6.38 10.04
C MET A 22 20.96 -5.62 8.76
N ILE A 23 19.96 -4.98 8.12
CA ILE A 23 20.12 -4.22 6.88
C ILE A 23 20.32 -2.74 7.23
N PRO A 24 21.45 -2.11 6.87
CA PRO A 24 21.62 -0.67 7.04
C PRO A 24 20.65 0.12 6.18
N PHE A 25 20.09 1.21 6.70
CA PHE A 25 19.06 1.99 6.01
C PHE A 25 19.50 2.55 4.65
N GLU A 26 20.75 3.02 4.56
CA GLU A 26 21.34 3.59 3.34
C GLU A 26 21.98 2.55 2.44
N SER A 27 21.81 1.25 2.74
CA SER A 27 22.38 0.19 1.93
C SER A 27 21.64 0.01 0.60
N PHE A 28 22.36 -0.53 -0.38
CA PHE A 28 21.74 -0.98 -1.63
C PHE A 28 20.68 -2.06 -1.39
N GLU A 29 20.90 -2.92 -0.39
CA GLU A 29 19.94 -3.96 0.00
C GLU A 29 18.62 -3.37 0.50
N ALA A 30 18.65 -2.33 1.33
CA ALA A 30 17.44 -1.61 1.76
C ALA A 30 16.68 -1.02 0.57
N THR A 31 17.38 -0.41 -0.38
CA THR A 31 16.77 0.13 -1.61
C THR A 31 16.12 -0.97 -2.44
N GLN A 32 16.79 -2.12 -2.57
CA GLN A 32 16.26 -3.26 -3.31
C GLN A 32 15.04 -3.88 -2.62
N PHE A 33 15.09 -4.02 -1.30
CA PHE A 33 13.96 -4.49 -0.51
C PHE A 33 12.76 -3.54 -0.64
N ASN A 34 12.98 -2.23 -0.52
CA ASN A 34 11.94 -1.21 -0.68
C ASN A 34 11.23 -1.35 -2.03
N ALA A 35 11.99 -1.42 -3.12
CA ALA A 35 11.44 -1.58 -4.46
C ALA A 35 10.61 -2.87 -4.60
N ARG A 36 11.10 -4.00 -4.06
CA ARG A 36 10.37 -5.28 -4.08
C ARG A 36 9.08 -5.23 -3.26
N ALA A 37 9.15 -4.74 -2.03
CA ALA A 37 8.02 -4.70 -1.11
C ALA A 37 6.89 -3.83 -1.65
N PHE A 38 7.19 -2.60 -2.07
CA PHE A 38 6.17 -1.69 -2.61
C PHE A 38 5.62 -2.14 -3.96
N LYS A 39 6.44 -2.79 -4.81
CA LYS A 39 5.93 -3.43 -6.04
C LYS A 39 4.91 -4.52 -5.71
N HIS A 40 5.23 -5.40 -4.76
CA HIS A 40 4.33 -6.47 -4.36
C HIS A 40 3.02 -5.93 -3.77
N ILE A 41 3.09 -4.94 -2.87
CA ILE A 41 1.90 -4.32 -2.28
C ILE A 41 1.02 -3.69 -3.37
N ARG A 42 1.62 -3.01 -4.35
CA ARG A 42 0.88 -2.42 -5.47
C ARG A 42 0.16 -3.48 -6.29
N GLU A 43 0.85 -4.55 -6.67
CA GLU A 43 0.28 -5.64 -7.47
C GLU A 43 -0.92 -6.29 -6.74
N GLN A 44 -0.80 -6.53 -5.43
CA GLN A 44 -1.88 -7.08 -4.62
C GLN A 44 -3.06 -6.10 -4.47
N ALA A 45 -2.78 -4.82 -4.26
CA ALA A 45 -3.82 -3.79 -4.14
C ALA A 45 -4.60 -3.61 -5.45
N GLU A 46 -3.90 -3.65 -6.60
CA GLU A 46 -4.53 -3.59 -7.92
C GLU A 46 -5.38 -4.84 -8.20
N ALA A 47 -4.87 -6.03 -7.88
CA ALA A 47 -5.62 -7.27 -8.00
C ALA A 47 -6.91 -7.24 -7.18
N ALA A 48 -6.83 -6.81 -5.91
CA ALA A 48 -8.00 -6.67 -5.04
C ALA A 48 -8.99 -5.63 -5.58
N SER A 49 -8.52 -4.49 -6.10
CA SER A 49 -9.41 -3.47 -6.69
C SER A 49 -10.16 -3.97 -7.93
N LYS A 50 -9.51 -4.80 -8.75
CA LYS A 50 -10.13 -5.47 -9.91
C LYS A 50 -11.17 -6.48 -9.47
N GLU A 51 -10.85 -7.31 -8.48
CA GLU A 51 -11.79 -8.27 -7.91
C GLU A 51 -13.02 -7.57 -7.31
N LEU A 52 -12.81 -6.48 -6.57
CA LEU A 52 -13.90 -5.67 -6.04
C LEU A 52 -14.75 -5.02 -7.15
N ALA A 53 -14.16 -4.69 -8.30
CA ALA A 53 -14.89 -4.19 -9.46
C ALA A 53 -15.76 -5.30 -10.08
N ASN A 54 -15.26 -6.53 -10.13
CA ASN A 54 -16.02 -7.68 -10.61
C ASN A 54 -17.21 -8.01 -9.70
N ILE A 55 -17.03 -7.93 -8.37
CA ILE A 55 -18.08 -8.27 -7.39
C ILE A 55 -19.11 -7.15 -7.25
N TYR A 56 -18.67 -5.88 -7.19
CA TYR A 56 -19.53 -4.74 -6.83
C TYR A 56 -19.75 -3.73 -7.96
N GLY A 57 -19.23 -4.02 -9.16
CA GLY A 57 -19.22 -3.12 -10.30
C GLY A 57 -18.17 -2.01 -10.19
N GLU A 58 -18.00 -1.24 -11.26
CA GLU A 58 -17.16 -0.05 -11.27
C GLU A 58 -17.94 1.18 -10.80
N PRO A 59 -17.31 2.16 -10.13
CA PRO A 59 -17.92 3.45 -9.90
C PRO A 59 -18.04 4.25 -11.21
N GLU A 60 -18.91 5.27 -11.24
CA GLU A 60 -19.21 6.08 -12.43
C GLU A 60 -17.96 6.60 -13.15
N LEU A 61 -16.92 6.99 -12.40
CA LEU A 61 -15.68 7.55 -12.94
C LEU A 61 -14.73 6.51 -13.53
N LEU A 62 -14.81 5.26 -13.08
CA LEU A 62 -13.91 4.18 -13.52
C LEU A 62 -14.62 3.20 -14.47
N LYS A 63 -15.74 3.62 -15.07
CA LYS A 63 -16.43 2.82 -16.07
C LYS A 63 -15.50 2.49 -17.24
N GLY A 64 -15.26 1.19 -17.46
CA GLY A 64 -14.35 0.68 -18.48
C GLY A 64 -12.88 0.54 -18.06
N TYR A 65 -12.52 0.88 -16.82
CA TYR A 65 -11.14 0.79 -16.32
C TYR A 65 -10.82 -0.54 -15.63
N GLY A 66 -11.81 -1.37 -15.32
CA GLY A 66 -11.67 -2.65 -14.63
C GLY A 66 -11.39 -2.51 -13.13
N MET A 67 -11.59 -1.34 -12.52
CA MET A 67 -11.15 -1.06 -11.15
C MET A 67 -12.24 -0.42 -10.29
N ARG A 68 -12.23 -0.74 -8.99
CA ARG A 68 -13.22 -0.23 -8.04
C ARG A 68 -12.81 1.11 -7.41
N ASN A 69 -11.52 1.36 -7.29
CA ASN A 69 -10.95 2.48 -6.54
C ASN A 69 -9.97 3.27 -7.42
N THR A 70 -10.05 4.61 -7.37
CA THR A 70 -9.20 5.48 -8.21
C THR A 70 -7.76 5.54 -7.75
N THR A 71 -7.54 5.43 -6.45
CA THR A 71 -6.22 5.38 -5.81
C THR A 71 -6.24 4.22 -4.82
N LEU A 72 -5.06 3.62 -4.60
CA LEU A 72 -4.93 2.43 -3.76
C LEU A 72 -3.98 2.62 -2.60
N MET A 73 -2.90 3.37 -2.79
CA MET A 73 -1.79 3.47 -1.85
C MET A 73 -1.50 4.92 -1.51
N ALA A 74 -1.26 5.19 -0.23
CA ALA A 74 -0.81 6.48 0.29
C ALA A 74 -0.09 6.26 1.62
N ILE A 75 1.17 6.70 1.72
CA ILE A 75 1.95 6.56 2.95
C ILE A 75 1.70 7.81 3.80
N ALA A 76 0.85 7.66 4.82
CA ALA A 76 0.60 8.69 5.82
C ALA A 76 1.62 8.61 6.97
N PRO A 77 1.79 9.68 7.77
CA PRO A 77 2.41 9.58 9.08
C PRO A 77 1.62 8.61 9.97
N THR A 78 2.29 7.59 10.50
CA THR A 78 1.67 6.52 11.31
C THR A 78 2.10 6.56 12.77
N THR A 79 2.36 7.75 13.33
CA THR A 79 2.94 7.92 14.68
C THR A 79 2.15 7.18 15.76
N SER A 80 0.84 7.45 15.88
CA SER A 80 0.00 6.80 16.89
C SER A 80 -0.16 5.30 16.63
N SER A 81 -0.37 4.90 15.37
CA SER A 81 -0.54 3.49 14.99
C SER A 81 0.73 2.67 15.24
N SER A 82 1.90 3.24 14.98
CA SER A 82 3.19 2.59 15.21
C SER A 82 3.48 2.42 16.70
N ALA A 83 3.14 3.43 17.52
CA ALA A 83 3.25 3.34 18.97
C ALA A 83 2.36 2.21 19.54
N ILE A 84 1.12 2.08 19.05
CA ILE A 84 0.20 1.01 19.45
C ILE A 84 0.73 -0.38 19.05
N LEU A 85 1.31 -0.51 17.86
CA LEU A 85 1.83 -1.77 17.32
C LEU A 85 3.27 -2.10 17.79
N GLY A 86 3.84 -1.33 18.72
CA GLY A 86 5.19 -1.55 19.24
C GLY A 86 6.29 -1.42 18.17
N GLN A 87 6.03 -0.67 17.11
CA GLN A 87 6.97 -0.46 16.01
C GLN A 87 7.79 0.80 16.31
N THR A 88 8.84 0.62 17.12
CA THR A 88 9.91 1.61 17.35
C THR A 88 11.08 1.40 16.39
#